data_AF-A0A160F3M5-F1
#
_entry.id   AF-A0A160F3M5-F1
#
_cell.length_a   1.000
_cell.length_b   1.000
_cell.length_c   1.000
_cell.angle_alpha   90.00
_cell.angle_beta   90.00
_cell.angle_gamma   90.00
#
_symmetry.space_group_name_H-M   'P 1'
#
loop_
_entity.id
_entity.type
_entity.pdbx_description
1 polymer ?
#
loop_
_entity_poly.entity_id
_entity_poly.type
_entity_poly.pdbx_seq_one_letter_code
_entity_poly.pdbx_strand_id
1 'polypeptide(L)'
;MIGKRMRHMSRYRDIAVALLRHGFEMVVEEIGFSQLLSLPQRLRVDKKEKNEKTIGERIRLVLEELGPTFVKLGQLASTRPDLIPEQIIRELEKLQDQVPPFSFADVRRIIEEELGEELDHIFHSFEEAPLAAASIGQVHRAVLHSGEKVAVKIQRPHIASIMETDLEILQDLTALAERRLAWAAQYQMRDILDELSKSLRLELDYTVEARNAEKFSKQFQSDPTIYVPKVFWDYSTKKC
;
A
#
# COMPACT_ATOMS: atom_id res chain seq x y z
N MET A 1 -5.93 -21.99 12.77
CA MET A 1 -5.95 -21.76 11.30
C MET A 1 -7.37 -21.63 10.73
N ILE A 2 -8.33 -22.52 11.04
CA ILE A 2 -9.69 -22.45 10.44
C ILE A 2 -10.52 -21.23 10.90
N GLY A 3 -10.46 -20.87 12.19
CA GLY A 3 -11.22 -19.73 12.74
C GLY A 3 -10.80 -18.36 12.19
N LYS A 4 -9.50 -18.16 11.90
CA LYS A 4 -8.98 -16.91 11.30
C LYS A 4 -9.42 -16.74 9.84
N ARG A 5 -9.45 -17.82 9.05
CA ARG A 5 -9.92 -17.80 7.65
C ARG A 5 -11.39 -17.40 7.52
N MET A 6 -12.24 -17.78 8.47
CA MET A 6 -13.65 -17.36 8.47
C MET A 6 -13.83 -15.87 8.72
N ARG A 7 -12.97 -15.24 9.54
CA ARG A 7 -13.03 -13.82 9.88
C ARG A 7 -12.77 -12.90 8.68
N HIS A 8 -11.94 -13.34 7.73
CA HIS A 8 -11.54 -12.54 6.56
C HIS A 8 -11.99 -13.15 5.22
N MET A 9 -13.01 -14.01 5.22
CA MET A 9 -13.43 -14.77 4.03
C MET A 9 -13.80 -13.86 2.85
N SER A 10 -14.40 -12.69 3.11
CA SER A 10 -14.69 -11.71 2.05
C SER A 10 -13.41 -11.26 1.36
N ARG A 11 -12.36 -10.96 2.12
CA ARG A 11 -11.10 -10.44 1.56
C ARG A 11 -10.32 -11.52 0.80
N TYR A 12 -10.33 -12.75 1.31
CA TYR A 12 -9.84 -13.91 0.56
C TYR A 12 -10.56 -14.08 -0.79
N ARG A 13 -11.88 -13.89 -0.81
CA ARG A 13 -12.67 -13.92 -2.05
C ARG A 13 -12.29 -12.80 -2.99
N ASP A 14 -12.07 -11.58 -2.50
CA ASP A 14 -11.66 -10.44 -3.32
C ASP A 14 -10.30 -10.72 -4.00
N ILE A 15 -9.34 -11.29 -3.28
CA ILE A 15 -8.03 -11.73 -3.82
C ILE A 15 -8.21 -12.79 -4.90
N ALA A 16 -9.00 -13.83 -4.63
CA ALA A 16 -9.27 -14.88 -5.62
C ALA A 16 -9.96 -14.32 -6.88
N VAL A 17 -10.93 -13.42 -6.71
CA VAL A 17 -11.64 -12.79 -7.83
C VAL A 17 -10.72 -11.91 -8.67
N ALA A 18 -9.87 -11.08 -8.04
CA ALA A 18 -8.90 -10.26 -8.76
C ALA A 18 -7.93 -11.14 -9.57
N LEU A 19 -7.39 -12.21 -8.96
CA LEU A 19 -6.52 -13.17 -9.65
C LEU A 19 -7.22 -13.80 -10.86
N LEU A 20 -8.49 -14.24 -10.71
CA LEU A 20 -9.26 -14.80 -11.82
C LEU A 20 -9.49 -13.77 -12.94
N ARG A 21 -9.89 -12.54 -12.60
CA ARG A 21 -10.17 -11.45 -13.56
C ARG A 21 -8.93 -10.97 -14.32
N HIS A 22 -7.74 -11.29 -13.82
CA HIS A 22 -6.49 -10.99 -14.52
C HIS A 22 -5.79 -12.27 -15.00
N GLY A 23 -6.50 -13.40 -15.10
CA GLY A 23 -6.05 -14.63 -15.77
C GLY A 23 -5.07 -15.51 -15.00
N PHE A 24 -5.02 -15.40 -13.67
CA PHE A 24 -4.19 -16.24 -12.80
C PHE A 24 -4.97 -17.45 -12.28
N GLU A 25 -5.74 -18.13 -13.13
CA GLU A 25 -6.57 -19.28 -12.72
C GLU A 25 -5.72 -20.44 -12.20
N MET A 26 -4.56 -20.69 -12.81
CA MET A 26 -3.66 -21.74 -12.34
C MET A 26 -3.22 -21.48 -10.89
N VAL A 27 -2.90 -20.23 -10.55
CA VAL A 27 -2.55 -19.84 -9.17
C VAL A 27 -3.72 -20.08 -8.22
N VAL A 28 -4.94 -19.70 -8.62
CA VAL A 28 -6.16 -19.88 -7.83
C VAL A 28 -6.47 -21.37 -7.61
N GLU A 29 -6.27 -22.20 -8.63
CA GLU A 29 -6.48 -23.65 -8.58
C GLU A 29 -5.41 -24.36 -7.73
N GLU A 30 -4.14 -24.02 -7.92
CA GLU A 30 -3.00 -24.58 -7.18
C GLU A 30 -3.05 -24.24 -5.69
N ILE A 31 -3.35 -22.98 -5.35
CA ILE A 31 -3.54 -22.55 -3.96
C ILE A 31 -4.81 -23.18 -3.36
N GLY A 32 -5.76 -23.63 -4.17
CA GLY A 32 -6.98 -24.31 -3.71
C GLY A 32 -8.11 -23.36 -3.31
N PHE A 33 -8.12 -22.14 -3.83
CA PHE A 33 -9.21 -21.19 -3.62
C PHE A 33 -10.54 -21.70 -4.16
N SER A 34 -10.51 -22.45 -5.26
CA SER A 34 -11.70 -23.04 -5.90
C SER A 34 -12.46 -24.03 -5.01
N GLN A 35 -11.79 -24.67 -4.05
CA GLN A 35 -12.40 -25.61 -3.10
C GLN A 35 -12.89 -24.90 -1.82
N LEU A 36 -12.37 -23.69 -1.56
CA LEU A 36 -12.64 -22.93 -0.33
C LEU A 36 -13.73 -21.86 -0.53
N LEU A 37 -13.96 -21.43 -1.77
CA LEU A 37 -14.81 -20.29 -2.10
C LEU A 37 -15.76 -20.63 -3.25
N SER A 38 -17.05 -20.31 -3.10
CA SER A 38 -18.03 -20.35 -4.19
C SER A 38 -17.77 -19.19 -5.18
N LEU A 39 -16.83 -19.38 -6.10
CA LEU A 39 -16.40 -18.36 -7.06
C LEU A 39 -17.28 -18.36 -8.33
N PRO A 40 -17.75 -17.21 -8.83
CA PRO A 40 -18.51 -17.12 -10.06
C PRO A 40 -17.68 -17.56 -11.28
N GLN A 41 -18.13 -18.60 -12.00
CA GLN A 41 -17.44 -19.10 -13.21
C GLN A 41 -17.34 -18.06 -14.33
N ARG A 42 -18.19 -17.02 -14.32
CA ARG A 42 -18.24 -15.93 -15.31
C ARG A 42 -17.13 -14.89 -15.18
N LEU A 43 -16.30 -14.97 -14.14
CA LEU A 43 -15.19 -14.03 -13.90
C LEU A 43 -13.87 -14.47 -14.56
N ARG A 44 -13.88 -15.60 -15.28
CA ARG A 44 -12.71 -16.07 -16.03
C ARG A 44 -12.51 -15.20 -17.27
N VAL A 45 -11.29 -14.70 -17.44
CA VAL A 45 -10.90 -13.88 -18.59
C VAL A 45 -10.93 -14.71 -19.86
N ASP A 46 -11.50 -14.14 -20.93
CA ASP A 46 -11.44 -14.75 -22.25
C ASP A 46 -9.99 -14.93 -22.71
N LYS A 47 -9.70 -16.08 -23.35
CA LYS A 47 -8.34 -16.41 -23.83
C LYS A 47 -7.70 -15.33 -24.71
N LYS A 48 -8.52 -14.51 -25.38
CA LYS A 48 -8.06 -13.44 -26.27
C LYS A 48 -7.45 -12.27 -25.50
N GLU A 49 -8.11 -11.78 -24.45
CA GLU A 49 -7.60 -10.69 -23.60
C GLU A 49 -6.34 -11.12 -22.81
N LYS A 50 -6.21 -12.39 -22.42
CA LYS A 50 -4.99 -12.90 -21.78
C LYS A 50 -3.75 -12.82 -22.66
N ASN A 51 -3.91 -12.95 -23.97
CA ASN A 51 -2.80 -12.95 -24.92
C ASN A 51 -2.35 -11.52 -25.29
N GLU A 52 -3.17 -10.50 -25.00
CA GLU A 52 -2.84 -9.10 -25.32
C GLU A 52 -1.98 -8.43 -24.23
N LYS A 53 -2.06 -8.89 -22.98
CA LYS A 53 -1.34 -8.31 -21.84
C LYS A 53 -0.17 -9.18 -21.39
N THR A 54 0.96 -8.55 -21.07
CA THR A 54 2.12 -9.25 -20.50
C THR A 54 1.83 -9.75 -19.09
N ILE A 55 2.64 -10.68 -18.58
CA ILE A 55 2.49 -11.15 -17.19
C ILE A 55 2.71 -10.02 -16.18
N GLY A 56 3.69 -9.13 -16.43
CA GLY A 56 3.96 -7.98 -15.57
C GLY A 56 2.78 -7.01 -15.51
N GLU A 57 2.18 -6.72 -16.67
CA GLU A 57 1.01 -5.84 -16.74
C GLU A 57 -0.18 -6.44 -15.97
N ARG A 58 -0.41 -7.75 -16.11
CA ARG A 58 -1.47 -8.45 -15.38
C ARG A 58 -1.23 -8.46 -13.87
N ILE A 59 0.02 -8.62 -13.42
CA ILE A 59 0.37 -8.49 -12.00
C ILE A 59 0.06 -7.08 -11.51
N ARG A 60 0.51 -6.04 -12.22
CA ARG A 60 0.23 -4.64 -11.88
C ARG A 60 -1.27 -4.39 -11.70
N LEU A 61 -2.09 -4.84 -12.65
CA LEU A 61 -3.55 -4.67 -12.61
C LEU A 61 -4.20 -5.40 -11.42
N VAL A 62 -3.71 -6.59 -11.04
CA VAL A 62 -4.16 -7.27 -9.81
C VAL A 62 -3.85 -6.42 -8.59
N LEU A 63 -2.64 -5.87 -8.48
CA LEU A 63 -2.24 -5.07 -7.33
C LEU A 63 -3.04 -3.77 -7.22
N GLU A 64 -3.32 -3.11 -8.35
CA GLU A 64 -4.18 -1.93 -8.42
C GLU A 64 -5.62 -2.24 -7.99
N GLU A 65 -6.19 -3.36 -8.48
CA GLU A 65 -7.55 -3.78 -8.10
C GLU A 65 -7.66 -4.15 -6.61
N LEU A 66 -6.61 -4.74 -6.04
CA LEU A 66 -6.58 -5.12 -4.64
C LEU A 66 -6.33 -3.95 -3.69
N GLY A 67 -5.84 -2.83 -4.21
CA GLY A 67 -5.82 -1.55 -3.53
C GLY A 67 -4.56 -1.28 -2.72
N PRO A 68 -4.63 -0.33 -1.75
CA PRO A 68 -3.49 0.32 -1.11
C PRO A 68 -2.33 -0.58 -0.68
N THR A 69 -2.62 -1.64 0.07
CA THR A 69 -1.59 -2.56 0.58
C THR A 69 -0.80 -3.22 -0.55
N PHE A 70 -1.50 -3.64 -1.60
CA PHE A 70 -0.93 -4.37 -2.73
C PHE A 70 -0.18 -3.44 -3.68
N VAL A 71 -0.67 -2.21 -3.88
CA VAL A 71 0.06 -1.14 -4.59
C VAL A 71 1.39 -0.85 -3.90
N LYS A 72 1.39 -0.64 -2.57
CA LYS A 72 2.64 -0.43 -1.81
C LYS A 72 3.56 -1.64 -1.82
N LEU A 73 3.00 -2.86 -1.73
CA LEU A 73 3.79 -4.08 -1.85
C LEU A 73 4.50 -4.17 -3.20
N GLY A 74 3.81 -3.85 -4.30
CA GLY A 74 4.38 -3.83 -5.64
C GLY A 74 5.47 -2.76 -5.81
N GLN A 75 5.25 -1.56 -5.26
CA GLN A 75 6.26 -0.49 -5.26
C GLN A 75 7.51 -0.88 -4.45
N LEU A 76 7.36 -1.50 -3.29
CA LEU A 76 8.51 -2.00 -2.53
C LEU A 76 9.23 -3.12 -3.27
N ALA A 77 8.48 -4.03 -3.90
CA ALA A 77 9.04 -5.13 -4.67
C ALA A 77 9.77 -4.67 -5.94
N SER A 78 9.37 -3.58 -6.58
CA SER A 78 10.07 -3.05 -7.76
C SER A 78 11.47 -2.56 -7.46
N THR A 79 11.76 -2.21 -6.20
CA THR A 79 13.11 -1.83 -5.75
C THR A 79 14.05 -3.02 -5.53
N ARG A 80 13.60 -4.25 -5.79
CA ARG A 80 14.33 -5.51 -5.54
C ARG A 80 14.62 -6.27 -6.85
N PRO A 81 15.58 -5.80 -7.67
CA PRO A 81 15.98 -6.45 -8.92
C PRO A 81 16.60 -7.84 -8.73
N ASP A 82 17.01 -8.16 -7.50
CA ASP A 82 17.46 -9.50 -7.10
C ASP A 82 16.32 -10.52 -6.98
N LEU A 83 15.07 -10.06 -6.82
CA LEU A 83 13.91 -10.92 -6.58
C LEU A 83 12.96 -10.98 -7.78
N ILE A 84 12.83 -9.89 -8.53
CA ILE A 84 11.80 -9.75 -9.57
C ILE A 84 12.46 -9.54 -10.94
N PRO A 85 12.03 -10.28 -11.99
CA PRO A 85 12.50 -10.04 -13.34
C PRO A 85 12.27 -8.60 -13.81
N GLU A 86 13.25 -8.03 -14.52
CA GLU A 86 13.25 -6.66 -15.07
C GLU A 86 11.94 -6.29 -15.78
N GLN A 87 11.37 -7.20 -16.57
CA GLN A 87 10.12 -6.95 -17.31
C GLN A 87 8.92 -6.71 -16.38
N ILE A 88 8.92 -7.34 -15.20
CA ILE A 88 7.87 -7.15 -14.19
C ILE A 88 8.17 -5.88 -13.40
N ILE A 89 9.43 -5.59 -13.07
CA ILE A 89 9.83 -4.34 -12.38
C ILE A 89 9.34 -3.11 -13.13
N ARG A 90 9.56 -3.06 -14.45
CA ARG A 90 9.08 -1.95 -15.31
C ARG A 90 7.58 -1.74 -15.27
N GLU A 91 6.81 -2.80 -15.02
CA GLU A 91 5.36 -2.69 -14.83
C GLU A 91 5.04 -2.23 -13.40
N LEU A 92 5.71 -2.78 -12.38
CA LEU A 92 5.50 -2.36 -10.99
C LEU A 92 5.89 -0.90 -10.74
N GLU A 93 6.90 -0.37 -11.45
CA GLU A 93 7.25 1.06 -11.43
C GLU A 93 6.13 1.97 -11.94
N LYS A 94 5.20 1.43 -12.75
CA LYS A 94 4.02 2.16 -13.24
C LYS A 94 2.88 2.18 -12.23
N LEU A 95 3.00 1.47 -11.10
CA LEU A 95 1.97 1.47 -10.06
C LEU A 95 1.76 2.89 -9.55
N GLN A 96 0.62 3.45 -9.93
CA GLN A 96 0.23 4.77 -9.46
C GLN A 96 -0.46 4.66 -8.12
N ASP A 97 -0.12 5.59 -7.25
CA ASP A 97 -0.69 5.65 -5.92
C ASP A 97 -2.03 6.41 -5.87
N GLN A 98 -2.53 6.84 -7.03
CA GLN A 98 -3.67 7.76 -7.12
C GLN A 98 -4.98 7.05 -6.79
N VAL A 99 -5.60 7.49 -5.71
CA VAL A 99 -6.89 6.99 -5.24
C VAL A 99 -7.78 8.18 -4.90
N PRO A 100 -9.11 8.01 -4.90
CA PRO A 100 -10.02 9.05 -4.46
C PRO A 100 -9.66 9.54 -3.04
N PRO A 101 -9.72 10.85 -2.79
CA PRO A 101 -9.51 11.38 -1.45
C PRO A 101 -10.60 10.91 -0.49
N PHE A 102 -10.25 10.81 0.78
CA PHE A 102 -11.22 10.62 1.85
C PHE A 102 -11.76 11.97 2.35
N SER A 103 -12.85 11.91 3.13
CA SER A 103 -13.61 13.09 3.53
C SER A 103 -12.77 14.07 4.35
N PHE A 104 -13.02 15.37 4.22
CA PHE A 104 -12.39 16.36 5.08
C PHE A 104 -12.78 16.18 6.56
N ALA A 105 -13.98 15.67 6.83
CA ALA A 105 -14.40 15.33 8.20
C ALA A 105 -13.46 14.29 8.84
N ASP A 106 -13.04 13.27 8.08
CA ASP A 106 -12.03 12.31 8.55
C ASP A 106 -10.65 12.94 8.72
N VAL A 107 -10.24 13.84 7.81
CA VAL A 107 -8.98 14.57 7.92
C VAL A 107 -8.93 15.36 9.23
N ARG A 108 -9.94 16.21 9.46
CA ARG A 108 -10.08 17.02 10.68
C ARG A 108 -10.02 16.13 11.91
N ARG A 109 -10.85 15.08 11.97
CA ARG A 109 -10.89 14.15 13.09
C ARG A 109 -9.54 13.52 13.38
N ILE A 110 -8.83 13.03 12.35
CA ILE A 110 -7.52 12.38 12.55
C ILE A 110 -6.48 13.37 13.10
N ILE A 111 -6.43 14.59 12.55
CA ILE A 111 -5.48 15.60 13.01
C ILE A 111 -5.77 15.98 14.47
N GLU A 112 -7.03 16.24 14.80
CA GLU A 112 -7.44 16.63 16.15
C GLU A 112 -7.20 15.49 17.16
N GLU A 113 -7.42 14.23 16.78
CA GLU A 113 -7.11 13.05 17.61
C GLU A 113 -5.60 12.88 17.85
N GLU A 114 -4.75 13.06 16.83
CA GLU A 114 -3.31 12.83 16.95
C GLU A 114 -2.57 13.99 17.62
N LEU A 115 -3.04 15.24 17.43
CA LEU A 115 -2.42 16.44 18.01
C LEU A 115 -3.10 16.90 19.32
N GLY A 116 -4.29 16.40 19.63
CA GLY A 116 -4.99 16.67 20.89
C GLY A 116 -5.56 18.09 21.01
N GLU A 117 -5.77 18.77 19.89
CA GLU A 117 -6.18 20.18 19.81
C GLU A 117 -7.10 20.38 18.58
N GLU A 118 -7.97 21.37 18.60
CA GLU A 118 -8.86 21.69 17.47
C GLU A 118 -8.07 22.19 16.25
N LEU A 119 -8.50 21.82 15.03
CA LEU A 119 -7.77 22.13 13.79
C LEU A 119 -7.49 23.64 13.64
N ASP A 120 -8.46 24.46 14.04
CA ASP A 120 -8.42 25.93 13.89
C ASP A 120 -7.48 26.58 14.93
N HIS A 121 -7.17 25.89 16.04
CA HIS A 121 -6.14 26.31 17.00
C HIS A 121 -4.73 25.87 16.57
N ILE A 122 -4.62 24.80 15.80
CA ILE A 122 -3.33 24.32 15.27
C ILE A 122 -2.90 25.16 14.05
N PHE A 123 -3.83 25.41 13.13
CA PHE A 123 -3.56 26.09 11.86
C PHE A 123 -4.31 27.42 11.77
N HIS A 124 -3.64 28.44 11.24
CA HIS A 124 -4.27 29.70 10.86
C HIS A 124 -5.26 29.51 9.70
N SER A 125 -4.91 28.65 8.74
CA SER A 125 -5.79 28.24 7.67
C SER A 125 -5.45 26.83 7.18
N PHE A 126 -6.46 26.10 6.72
CA PHE A 126 -6.32 24.74 6.22
C PHE A 126 -7.21 24.55 4.98
N GLU A 127 -6.63 24.11 3.86
CA GLU A 127 -7.37 23.88 2.62
C GLU A 127 -8.12 22.54 2.69
N GLU A 128 -9.45 22.57 2.67
CA GLU A 128 -10.26 21.35 2.73
C GLU A 128 -10.06 20.45 1.51
N ALA A 129 -9.79 21.04 0.35
CA ALA A 129 -9.44 20.30 -0.85
C ALA A 129 -8.00 19.77 -0.73
N PRO A 130 -7.77 18.45 -0.90
CA PRO A 130 -6.43 17.89 -0.83
C PRO A 130 -5.59 18.36 -2.03
N LEU A 131 -4.32 18.66 -1.76
CA LEU A 131 -3.30 18.88 -2.77
C LEU A 131 -3.04 17.60 -3.59
N ALA A 132 -3.02 16.45 -2.91
CA ALA A 132 -2.78 15.15 -3.52
C ALA A 132 -3.37 14.03 -2.64
N ALA A 133 -3.76 12.92 -3.26
CA ALA A 133 -4.16 11.71 -2.56
C ALA A 133 -3.33 10.51 -3.06
N ALA A 134 -2.89 9.69 -2.12
CA ALA A 134 -2.07 8.50 -2.30
C ALA A 134 -2.73 7.28 -1.60
N SER A 135 -2.22 6.06 -1.78
CA SER A 135 -2.81 4.82 -1.22
C SER A 135 -3.06 4.91 0.27
N ILE A 136 -2.04 5.33 1.03
CA ILE A 136 -2.04 5.29 2.49
C ILE A 136 -2.41 6.62 3.14
N GLY A 137 -2.64 7.69 2.37
CA GLY A 137 -2.94 9.01 2.92
C GLY A 137 -3.17 10.08 1.86
N GLN A 138 -3.45 11.30 2.30
CA GLN A 138 -3.59 12.47 1.43
C GLN A 138 -2.92 13.69 2.03
N VAL A 139 -2.55 14.65 1.18
CA VAL A 139 -1.80 15.84 1.55
C VAL A 139 -2.68 17.07 1.37
N HIS A 140 -2.67 17.97 2.34
CA HIS A 140 -3.37 19.25 2.32
C HIS A 140 -2.39 20.41 2.46
N ARG A 141 -2.77 21.57 1.93
CA ARG A 141 -2.06 22.83 2.20
C ARG A 141 -2.62 23.46 3.45
N ALA A 142 -1.73 23.98 4.30
CA ALA A 142 -2.13 24.74 5.48
C ALA A 142 -1.13 25.87 5.78
N VAL A 143 -1.52 26.77 6.67
CA VAL A 143 -0.68 27.84 7.20
C VAL A 143 -0.71 27.75 8.73
N LEU A 144 0.45 27.71 9.37
CA LEU A 144 0.57 27.74 10.82
C LEU A 144 0.28 29.16 11.36
N HIS A 145 -0.08 29.28 12.64
CA HIS A 145 -0.26 30.59 13.30
C HIS A 145 1.03 31.44 13.34
N SER A 146 2.20 30.80 13.21
CA SER A 146 3.49 31.47 13.04
C SER A 146 3.72 32.04 11.63
N GLY A 147 2.89 31.66 10.64
CA GLY A 147 2.90 32.17 9.27
C GLY A 147 3.52 31.24 8.22
N GLU A 148 4.17 30.16 8.63
CA GLU A 148 4.75 29.18 7.70
C GLU A 148 3.67 28.43 6.92
N LYS A 149 3.89 28.29 5.60
CA LYS A 149 3.09 27.44 4.71
C LYS A 149 3.60 26.01 4.79
N VAL A 150 2.70 25.07 5.07
CA VAL A 150 3.04 23.66 5.28
C VAL A 150 2.20 22.75 4.39
N ALA A 151 2.75 21.58 4.08
CA ALA A 151 2.04 20.46 3.51
C ALA A 151 1.79 19.44 4.63
N VAL A 152 0.52 19.17 4.93
CA VAL A 152 0.11 18.26 6.01
C VAL A 152 -0.31 16.94 5.36
N LYS A 153 0.39 15.85 5.65
CA LYS A 153 0.12 14.51 5.07
C LYS A 153 -0.60 13.67 6.11
N ILE A 154 -1.83 13.26 5.85
CA ILE A 154 -2.68 12.54 6.79
C ILE A 154 -2.93 11.12 6.30
N GLN A 155 -2.79 10.13 7.19
CA GLN A 155 -3.09 8.73 6.85
C GLN A 155 -4.58 8.51 6.55
N ARG A 156 -4.83 7.59 5.62
CA ARG A 156 -6.18 7.14 5.28
C ARG A 156 -6.82 6.44 6.48
N PRO A 157 -8.10 6.72 6.79
CA PRO A 157 -8.82 6.00 7.84
C PRO A 157 -8.73 4.48 7.68
N HIS A 158 -8.50 3.76 8.78
CA HIS A 158 -8.46 2.30 8.85
C HIS A 158 -7.37 1.61 8.00
N ILE A 159 -6.44 2.35 7.39
CA ILE A 159 -5.40 1.76 6.52
C ILE A 159 -4.55 0.73 7.26
N ALA A 160 -4.19 0.99 8.52
CA ALA A 160 -3.42 0.05 9.33
C ALA A 160 -4.14 -1.30 9.49
N SER A 161 -5.44 -1.30 9.81
CA SER A 161 -6.20 -2.55 9.96
C SER A 161 -6.41 -3.30 8.65
N ILE A 162 -6.58 -2.57 7.54
CA ILE A 162 -6.70 -3.15 6.19
C ILE A 162 -5.37 -3.81 5.83
N MET A 163 -4.25 -3.10 6.03
CA MET A 163 -2.91 -3.60 5.76
C MET A 163 -2.59 -4.84 6.58
N GLU A 164 -2.84 -4.83 7.89
CA GLU A 164 -2.62 -6.02 8.73
C GLU A 164 -3.47 -7.21 8.27
N THR A 165 -4.74 -6.98 7.89
CA THR A 165 -5.59 -8.04 7.35
C THR A 165 -5.01 -8.63 6.06
N ASP A 166 -4.55 -7.76 5.15
CA ASP A 166 -3.96 -8.19 3.88
C ASP A 166 -2.64 -8.94 4.11
N LEU A 167 -1.80 -8.49 5.03
CA LEU A 167 -0.54 -9.16 5.39
C LEU A 167 -0.79 -10.52 6.05
N GLU A 168 -1.77 -10.63 6.96
CA GLU A 168 -2.18 -11.92 7.56
C GLU A 168 -2.61 -12.91 6.47
N ILE A 169 -3.40 -12.43 5.49
CA ILE A 169 -3.85 -13.26 4.37
C ILE A 169 -2.67 -13.69 3.49
N LEU A 170 -1.77 -12.77 3.15
CA LEU A 170 -0.59 -13.08 2.34
C LEU A 170 0.33 -14.10 3.04
N GLN A 171 0.49 -14.02 4.36
CA GLN A 171 1.24 -15.01 5.14
C GLN A 171 0.59 -16.41 5.07
N ASP A 172 -0.74 -16.47 5.20
CA ASP A 172 -1.47 -17.73 5.06
C ASP A 172 -1.36 -18.31 3.62
N LEU A 173 -1.39 -17.45 2.60
CA LEU A 173 -1.30 -17.85 1.18
C LEU A 173 0.11 -18.30 0.80
N THR A 174 1.14 -17.58 1.21
CA THR A 174 2.55 -17.97 0.97
C THR A 174 2.87 -19.28 1.68
N ALA A 175 2.37 -19.48 2.91
CA ALA A 175 2.52 -20.75 3.61
C ALA A 175 1.84 -21.93 2.90
N LEU A 176 0.74 -21.67 2.21
CA LEU A 176 0.05 -22.68 1.40
C LEU A 176 0.78 -22.94 0.08
N ALA A 177 1.28 -21.87 -0.56
CA ALA A 177 2.07 -21.96 -1.79
C ALA A 177 3.35 -22.77 -1.58
N GLU A 178 4.13 -22.51 -0.52
CA GLU A 178 5.35 -23.27 -0.22
C GLU A 178 5.10 -24.77 0.01
N ARG A 179 3.91 -25.14 0.50
CA ARG A 179 3.52 -26.55 0.68
C ARG A 179 3.12 -27.25 -0.61
N ARG A 180 2.66 -26.50 -1.61
CA ARG A 180 2.06 -27.04 -2.84
C ARG A 180 2.93 -26.85 -4.07
N LEU A 181 3.83 -25.85 -4.05
CA LEU A 181 4.61 -25.40 -5.19
C LEU A 181 6.09 -25.45 -4.84
N ALA A 182 6.83 -26.34 -5.49
CA ALA A 182 8.27 -26.54 -5.23
C ALA A 182 9.08 -25.25 -5.47
N TRP A 183 8.73 -24.47 -6.49
CA TRP A 183 9.39 -23.21 -6.78
C TRP A 183 9.18 -22.18 -5.65
N ALA A 184 7.98 -22.12 -5.05
CA ALA A 184 7.69 -21.16 -3.98
C ALA A 184 8.54 -21.43 -2.73
N ALA A 185 8.75 -22.71 -2.40
CA ALA A 185 9.65 -23.14 -1.33
C ALA A 185 11.12 -22.83 -1.66
N GLN A 186 11.55 -23.06 -2.90
CA GLN A 186 12.92 -22.78 -3.35
C GLN A 186 13.26 -21.28 -3.27
N TYR A 187 12.31 -20.41 -3.57
CA TYR A 187 12.48 -18.95 -3.49
C TYR A 187 12.23 -18.37 -2.09
N GLN A 188 11.97 -19.20 -1.08
CA GLN A 188 11.70 -18.77 0.29
C GLN A 188 10.66 -17.63 0.35
N MET A 189 9.54 -17.83 -0.35
CA MET A 189 8.56 -16.76 -0.58
C MET A 189 8.01 -16.15 0.71
N ARG A 190 7.93 -16.93 1.79
CA ARG A 190 7.58 -16.40 3.12
C ARG A 190 8.61 -15.43 3.67
N ASP A 191 9.90 -15.73 3.57
CA ASP A 191 10.97 -14.87 4.08
C ASP A 191 10.98 -13.53 3.34
N ILE A 192 10.77 -13.57 2.02
CA ILE A 192 10.60 -12.36 1.19
C ILE A 192 9.39 -11.56 1.68
N LEU A 193 8.25 -12.21 1.87
CA LEU A 193 7.04 -11.55 2.33
C LEU A 193 7.24 -10.94 3.73
N ASP A 194 7.92 -11.62 4.64
CA ASP A 194 8.15 -11.13 6.00
C ASP A 194 9.01 -9.86 5.99
N GLU A 195 10.05 -9.79 5.14
CA GLU A 195 10.82 -8.55 4.96
C GLU A 195 10.01 -7.42 4.33
N LEU A 196 9.24 -7.70 3.27
CA LEU A 196 8.36 -6.70 2.66
C LEU A 196 7.28 -6.22 3.64
N SER A 197 6.77 -7.12 4.48
CA SER A 197 5.78 -6.82 5.52
C SER A 197 6.34 -5.90 6.61
N LYS A 198 7.62 -6.03 6.95
CA LYS A 198 8.29 -5.09 7.87
C LYS A 198 8.35 -3.69 7.25
N SER A 199 8.78 -3.59 5.99
CA SER A 199 8.84 -2.32 5.26
C SER A 199 7.47 -1.67 5.12
N LEU A 200 6.43 -2.44 4.80
CA LEU A 200 5.05 -1.94 4.72
C LEU A 200 4.55 -1.36 6.04
N ARG A 201 4.89 -2.00 7.18
CA ARG A 201 4.50 -1.46 8.49
C ARG A 201 5.22 -0.16 8.84
N LEU A 202 6.43 0.06 8.31
CA LEU A 202 7.13 1.34 8.50
C LEU A 202 6.46 2.47 7.73
N GLU A 203 5.79 2.19 6.61
CA GLU A 203 4.98 3.19 5.88
C GLU A 203 3.79 3.71 6.70
N LEU A 204 3.34 2.96 7.72
CA LEU A 204 2.27 3.36 8.64
C LEU A 204 2.76 4.24 9.81
N ASP A 205 4.05 4.56 9.89
CA ASP A 205 4.60 5.45 10.91
C ASP A 205 5.30 6.63 10.22
N TYR A 206 4.58 7.74 10.04
CA TYR A 206 5.11 8.93 9.38
C TYR A 206 6.28 9.58 10.14
N THR A 207 6.50 9.24 11.42
CA THR A 207 7.72 9.67 12.13
C THR A 207 8.97 9.02 11.55
N VAL A 208 8.86 7.85 10.90
CA VAL A 208 9.98 7.21 10.20
C VAL A 208 10.33 7.98 8.94
N GLU A 209 9.34 8.35 8.14
CA GLU A 209 9.49 9.18 6.94
C GLU A 209 10.09 10.55 7.29
N ALA A 210 9.56 11.21 8.32
CA ALA A 210 10.08 12.48 8.83
C ALA A 210 11.56 12.41 9.23
N ARG A 211 11.97 11.37 9.99
CA ARG A 211 13.39 11.16 10.34
C ARG A 211 14.25 10.91 9.10
N ASN A 212 13.73 10.19 8.11
CA ASN A 212 14.45 9.93 6.87
C ASN A 212 14.61 11.20 6.03
N ALA A 213 13.60 12.06 5.98
CA ALA A 213 13.67 13.37 5.34
C ALA A 213 14.74 14.26 5.98
N GLU A 214 14.86 14.26 7.32
CA GLU A 214 15.93 15.01 7.99
C GLU A 214 17.33 14.44 7.72
N LYS A 215 17.48 13.11 7.69
CA LYS A 215 18.75 12.48 7.31
C LYS A 215 19.14 12.86 5.89
N PHE A 216 18.18 12.82 4.97
CA PHE A 216 18.37 13.20 3.58
C PHE A 216 18.75 14.69 3.48
N SER A 217 18.03 15.57 4.18
CA SER A 217 18.37 16.99 4.30
C SER A 217 19.81 17.19 4.75
N LYS A 218 20.26 16.49 5.81
CA LYS A 218 21.65 16.54 6.31
C LYS A 218 22.69 16.07 5.31
N GLN A 219 22.39 15.05 4.52
CA GLN A 219 23.31 14.53 3.51
C GLN A 219 23.50 15.49 2.32
N PHE A 220 22.47 16.26 1.98
CA PHE A 220 22.45 17.11 0.80
C PHE A 220 22.48 18.62 1.11
N GLN A 221 22.84 19.03 2.34
CA GLN A 221 22.86 20.45 2.73
C GLN A 221 23.76 21.32 1.84
N SER A 222 24.80 20.74 1.25
CA SER A 222 25.77 21.44 0.41
C SER A 222 25.45 21.35 -1.09
N ASP A 223 24.40 20.63 -1.49
CA ASP A 223 24.00 20.50 -2.88
C ASP A 223 22.90 21.53 -3.21
N PRO A 224 23.22 22.60 -3.97
CA PRO A 224 22.24 23.64 -4.29
C PRO A 224 21.15 23.17 -5.27
N THR A 225 21.29 21.97 -5.87
CA THR A 225 20.30 21.42 -6.81
C THR A 225 19.17 20.67 -6.10
N ILE A 226 19.33 20.40 -4.80
CA ILE A 226 18.39 19.61 -4.01
C ILE A 226 17.81 20.48 -2.90
N TYR A 227 16.48 20.58 -2.87
CA TYR A 227 15.75 21.20 -1.76
C TYR A 227 14.97 20.13 -1.00
N VAL A 228 15.17 20.07 0.32
CA VAL A 228 14.46 19.16 1.21
C VAL A 228 13.60 20.00 2.17
N PRO A 229 12.26 19.87 2.13
CA PRO A 229 11.39 20.62 3.02
C PRO A 229 11.70 20.35 4.49
N LYS A 230 11.60 21.40 5.32
CA LYS A 230 11.71 21.28 6.78
C LYS A 230 10.55 20.45 7.33
N VAL A 231 10.85 19.52 8.24
CA VAL A 231 9.88 18.81 9.06
C VAL A 231 9.51 19.66 10.27
N PHE A 232 8.21 19.73 10.59
CA PHE A 232 7.71 20.39 11.79
C PHE A 232 7.28 19.34 12.82
N TRP A 233 8.21 18.97 13.71
CA TRP A 233 8.03 17.86 14.66
C TRP A 233 6.88 18.05 15.64
N ASP A 234 6.59 19.28 16.04
CA ASP A 234 5.47 19.58 16.96
C ASP A 234 4.10 19.21 16.36
N TYR A 235 4.04 19.04 15.03
CA TYR A 235 2.85 18.61 14.29
C TYR A 235 3.01 17.25 13.61
N SER A 236 4.11 16.52 13.89
CA SER A 236 4.41 15.23 13.26
C SER A 236 4.12 14.09 14.23
N THR A 237 3.25 13.19 13.83
CA THR A 237 2.83 12.01 14.60
C THR A 237 2.99 10.75 13.76
N LYS A 238 2.41 9.64 14.21
CA LYS A 238 2.39 8.43 13.40
C LYS A 238 1.51 8.61 12.17
N LYS A 239 0.41 9.37 12.27
CA LYS A 239 -0.61 9.47 11.23
C LYS A 239 -0.71 10.82 10.53
N CYS A 240 -0.07 11.87 11.02
CA CYS A 240 -0.06 13.20 10.38
C CYS A 240 1.29 13.90 10.47
#